data_AF-A0A944QZQ3-F1
#
_entry.id   AF-A0A944QZQ3-F1
#
_cell.length_a   1.000
_cell.length_b   1.000
_cell.length_c   1.000
_cell.angle_alpha   90.00
_cell.angle_beta   90.00
_cell.angle_gamma   90.00
#
_symmetry.space_group_name_H-M   'P 1'
#
loop_
_entity.id
_entity.type
_entity.pdbx_description
1 polymer ?
#
loop_
_entity_poly.entity_id
_entity_poly.type
_entity_poly.pdbx_seq_one_letter_code
_entity_poly.pdbx_strand_id
1 'polypeptide(L)'
;MFEKDPRTFSPEYKNLSPEQKAMVKLEITLTNFFKSFDKSMSRWERMIYPMLVVVGVLGLSGFYLIYNVTTDMRTLTEQVDPRMEEHLQSMSENMGQLAQNINTMTGQITVLVKKIDSMERHIATMDGNIGTLAVDMSAMKQSVGHMTVNIADMNQAIRTMTVNTGFMSRDINQMGRPMDFMNSFTPW
;
A
#
# COMPACT_ATOMS: atom_id res chain seq x y z
N MET A 1 47.56 75.84 -32.08
CA MET A 1 48.44 77.02 -32.25
C MET A 1 49.09 77.28 -30.90
N PHE A 2 50.38 76.99 -30.75
CA PHE A 2 51.09 77.23 -29.49
C PHE A 2 51.33 78.74 -29.37
N GLU A 3 50.49 79.40 -28.60
CA GLU A 3 50.64 80.81 -28.24
C GLU A 3 51.95 80.96 -27.47
N LYS A 4 52.96 81.55 -28.11
CA LYS A 4 54.30 81.67 -27.51
C LYS A 4 54.22 82.68 -26.37
N ASP A 5 54.61 82.24 -25.18
CA ASP A 5 54.54 83.03 -23.95
C ASP A 5 55.36 84.34 -24.09
N PRO A 6 54.76 85.52 -23.82
CA PRO A 6 55.41 86.82 -23.96
C PRO A 6 56.68 86.98 -23.11
N ARG A 7 56.89 86.16 -22.07
CA ARG A 7 58.10 86.15 -21.23
C ARG A 7 59.35 85.64 -21.97
N THR A 8 59.18 84.87 -23.03
CA THR A 8 60.28 84.37 -23.88
C THR A 8 60.78 85.38 -24.92
N PHE A 9 60.06 86.50 -25.08
CA PHE A 9 60.39 87.60 -25.99
C PHE A 9 60.84 88.88 -25.27
N SER A 10 60.88 88.89 -23.93
CA SER A 10 61.40 90.01 -23.16
C SER A 10 62.89 90.23 -23.45
N PRO A 11 63.38 91.49 -23.61
CA PRO A 11 64.79 91.78 -23.83
C PRO A 11 65.71 91.23 -22.71
N GLU A 12 65.18 91.02 -21.50
CA GLU A 12 65.90 90.35 -20.41
C GLU A 12 66.19 88.88 -20.68
N TYR A 13 65.29 88.14 -21.36
CA TYR A 13 65.40 86.69 -21.62
C TYR A 13 66.65 86.29 -22.43
N LYS A 14 67.14 87.22 -23.27
CA LYS A 14 68.26 87.00 -24.19
C LYS A 14 69.61 86.91 -23.47
N ASN A 15 69.76 87.57 -22.32
CA ASN A 15 71.01 87.73 -21.57
C ASN A 15 71.18 86.78 -20.37
N LEU A 16 70.25 85.83 -20.16
CA LEU A 16 70.34 84.88 -19.05
C LEU A 16 71.26 83.67 -19.33
N SER A 17 71.88 83.17 -18.26
CA SER A 17 72.71 81.95 -18.20
C SER A 17 71.94 80.70 -18.71
N PRO A 18 72.62 79.68 -19.27
CA PRO A 18 71.97 78.44 -19.73
C PRO A 18 71.05 77.78 -18.68
N GLU A 19 71.42 77.86 -17.40
CA GLU A 19 70.65 77.31 -16.27
C GLU A 19 69.36 78.08 -16.01
N GLN A 20 69.40 79.42 -16.13
CA GLN A 20 68.23 80.28 -15.96
C GLN A 20 67.22 80.08 -17.11
N LYS A 21 67.71 79.84 -18.34
CA LYS A 21 66.86 79.48 -19.48
C LYS A 21 66.19 78.12 -19.28
N ALA A 22 66.92 77.14 -18.71
CA ALA A 22 66.35 75.85 -18.36
C ALA A 22 65.29 75.95 -17.25
N MET A 23 65.52 76.80 -16.24
CA MET A 23 64.55 77.06 -15.16
C MET A 23 63.26 77.72 -15.67
N VAL A 24 63.35 78.77 -16.48
CA VAL A 24 62.16 79.43 -17.04
C VAL A 24 61.38 78.46 -17.95
N LYS A 25 62.07 77.62 -18.71
CA LYS A 25 61.43 76.61 -19.56
C LYS A 25 60.74 75.50 -18.74
N LEU A 26 61.35 75.09 -17.63
CA LEU A 26 60.76 74.13 -16.69
C LEU A 26 59.50 74.70 -16.03
N GLU A 27 59.55 75.96 -15.60
CA GLU A 27 58.43 76.66 -14.97
C GLU A 27 57.23 76.78 -15.92
N ILE A 28 57.48 77.14 -17.19
CA ILE A 28 56.43 77.18 -18.23
C ILE A 28 55.86 75.78 -18.49
N THR A 29 56.70 74.75 -18.53
CA THR A 29 56.28 73.36 -18.79
C THR A 29 55.44 72.82 -17.62
N LEU A 30 55.83 73.08 -16.38
CA LEU A 30 55.08 72.71 -15.18
C LEU A 30 53.75 73.46 -15.10
N THR A 31 53.74 74.76 -15.39
CA THR A 31 52.51 75.56 -15.37
C THR A 31 51.52 75.08 -16.44
N ASN A 32 52.02 74.75 -17.64
CA ASN A 32 51.20 74.16 -18.70
C ASN A 32 50.71 72.74 -18.34
N PHE A 33 51.54 71.95 -17.67
CA PHE A 33 51.15 70.63 -17.16
C PHE A 33 50.04 70.76 -16.11
N PHE A 34 50.21 71.58 -15.07
CA PHE A 34 49.19 71.81 -14.05
C PHE A 34 47.91 72.37 -14.65
N LYS A 35 47.99 73.33 -15.58
CA LYS A 35 46.81 73.87 -16.28
C LYS A 35 46.10 72.81 -17.11
N SER A 36 46.85 71.88 -17.72
CA SER A 36 46.28 70.73 -18.44
C SER A 36 45.72 69.66 -17.49
N PHE A 37 46.31 69.51 -16.32
CA PHE A 37 45.91 68.58 -15.26
C PHE A 37 44.61 69.03 -14.59
N ASP A 38 44.50 70.32 -14.28
CA ASP A 38 43.30 70.96 -13.71
C ASP A 38 42.10 70.84 -14.68
N LYS A 39 42.38 71.03 -15.97
CA LYS A 39 41.39 70.85 -17.05
C LYS A 39 41.04 69.39 -17.33
N SER A 40 41.89 68.45 -16.89
CA SER A 40 41.65 67.01 -17.00
C SER A 40 40.83 66.52 -15.80
N MET A 41 41.16 67.00 -14.59
CA MET A 41 40.51 66.64 -13.32
C MET A 41 39.00 66.94 -13.34
N SER A 42 38.61 68.11 -13.86
CA SER A 42 37.18 68.49 -14.00
C SER A 42 36.37 67.60 -14.94
N ARG A 43 37.02 66.86 -15.87
CA ARG A 43 36.33 65.90 -16.76
C ARG A 43 36.19 64.53 -16.13
N TRP A 44 37.19 64.11 -15.35
CA TRP A 44 37.14 62.88 -14.55
C TRP A 44 36.03 62.94 -13.50
N GLU A 45 35.85 64.09 -12.87
CA GLU A 45 34.74 64.33 -11.95
C GLU A 45 33.37 64.05 -12.60
N ARG A 46 33.15 64.57 -13.82
CA ARG A 46 31.89 64.37 -14.54
C ARG A 46 31.64 62.93 -14.98
N MET A 47 32.69 62.13 -15.17
CA MET A 47 32.58 60.72 -15.54
C MET A 47 32.42 59.80 -14.31
N ILE A 48 33.02 60.16 -13.19
CA ILE A 48 33.00 59.38 -11.94
C ILE A 48 31.65 59.48 -11.23
N TYR A 49 30.99 60.64 -11.24
CA TYR A 49 29.68 60.82 -10.60
C TYR A 49 28.62 59.79 -11.06
N PRO A 50 28.35 59.57 -12.36
CA PRO A 50 27.40 58.56 -12.78
C PRO A 50 27.86 57.13 -12.45
N MET A 51 29.17 56.84 -12.48
CA MET A 51 29.70 55.54 -12.06
C MET A 51 29.47 55.28 -10.56
N LEU A 52 29.69 56.27 -9.70
CA LEU A 52 29.45 56.15 -8.26
C LEU A 52 27.97 55.87 -7.96
N VAL A 53 27.05 56.53 -8.68
CA VAL A 53 25.61 56.28 -8.55
C VAL A 53 25.28 54.85 -8.95
N VAL A 54 25.78 54.38 -10.10
CA VAL A 54 25.53 53.02 -10.58
C VAL A 54 26.09 51.97 -9.61
N VAL A 55 27.32 52.15 -9.11
CA VAL A 55 27.94 51.25 -8.13
C VAL A 55 27.19 51.27 -6.80
N GLY A 56 26.73 52.44 -6.35
CA GLY A 56 25.92 52.56 -5.13
C GLY A 56 24.58 51.83 -5.25
N VAL A 57 23.86 52.00 -6.38
CA VAL A 57 22.60 51.30 -6.65
C VAL A 57 22.83 49.79 -6.76
N LEU A 58 23.91 49.35 -7.42
CA LEU A 58 24.27 47.93 -7.50
C LEU A 58 24.61 47.36 -6.12
N GLY A 59 25.35 48.09 -5.27
CA GLY A 59 25.67 47.68 -3.91
C GLY A 59 24.43 47.56 -3.04
N LEU A 60 23.53 48.55 -3.09
CA LEU A 60 22.24 48.51 -2.39
C LEU A 60 21.35 47.38 -2.89
N SER A 61 21.26 47.19 -4.21
CA SER A 61 20.50 46.10 -4.83
C SER A 61 21.06 44.74 -4.42
N GLY A 62 22.39 44.57 -4.41
CA GLY A 62 23.04 43.34 -4.00
C GLY A 62 22.78 43.04 -2.52
N PHE A 63 22.92 44.05 -1.66
CA PHE A 63 22.64 43.91 -0.23
C PHE A 63 21.16 43.59 0.04
N TYR A 64 20.25 44.24 -0.67
CA TYR A 64 18.81 43.98 -0.59
C TYR A 64 18.46 42.53 -0.96
N LEU A 65 19.09 42.00 -2.02
CA LEU A 65 18.89 40.61 -2.46
C LEU A 65 19.38 39.60 -1.41
N ILE A 66 20.56 39.83 -0.85
CA ILE A 66 21.13 39.00 0.23
C ILE A 66 20.24 39.05 1.47
N TYR A 67 19.74 40.24 1.84
CA TYR A 67 18.86 40.41 2.99
C TYR A 67 17.55 39.63 2.83
N ASN A 68 16.90 39.73 1.67
CA ASN A 68 15.67 38.98 1.40
C ASN A 68 15.92 37.47 1.41
N VAL A 69 16.95 36.98 0.70
CA VAL A 69 17.28 35.55 0.66
C VAL A 69 17.61 34.99 2.05
N THR A 70 18.36 35.74 2.85
CA THR A 70 18.72 35.31 4.22
C THR A 70 17.49 35.25 5.12
N THR A 71 16.57 36.19 4.96
CA THR A 71 15.32 36.24 5.72
C THR A 71 14.38 35.10 5.31
N ASP A 72 14.25 34.85 4.01
CA ASP A 72 13.47 33.74 3.45
C ASP A 72 14.05 32.38 3.86
N MET A 73 15.38 32.26 3.93
CA MET A 73 16.03 31.04 4.40
C MET A 73 15.78 30.80 5.90
N ARG A 74 15.70 31.87 6.70
CA ARG A 74 15.36 31.76 8.14
C ARG A 74 13.90 31.31 8.32
N THR A 75 12.96 31.90 7.57
CA THR A 75 11.54 31.47 7.63
C THR A 75 11.32 30.07 7.08
N LEU A 76 12.04 29.66 6.03
CA LEU A 76 12.03 28.27 5.55
C LEU A 76 12.58 27.29 6.61
N THR A 77 13.63 27.66 7.33
CA THR A 77 14.19 26.81 8.39
C THR A 77 13.24 26.67 9.58
N GLU A 78 12.42 27.69 9.86
CA GLU A 78 11.34 27.63 10.86
C GLU A 78 10.11 26.85 10.37
N GLN A 79 9.85 26.81 9.06
CA GLN A 79 8.74 26.08 8.43
C GLN A 79 9.06 24.63 8.09
N VAL A 80 10.33 24.26 7.93
CA VAL A 80 10.78 22.87 7.92
C VAL A 80 10.52 22.35 9.33
N ASP A 81 9.36 21.70 9.48
CA ASP A 81 8.85 21.23 10.75
C ASP A 81 9.91 20.38 11.46
N PRO A 82 10.43 20.81 12.63
CA PRO A 82 11.39 20.02 13.40
C PRO A 82 10.83 18.65 13.82
N ARG A 83 9.51 18.44 13.67
CA ARG A 83 8.81 17.19 13.98
C ARG A 83 8.71 16.25 12.79
N MET A 84 9.23 16.59 11.61
CA MET A 84 9.27 15.64 10.48
C MET A 84 9.96 14.33 10.87
N GLU A 85 10.99 14.38 11.72
CA GLU A 85 11.65 13.19 12.25
C GLU A 85 10.67 12.33 13.09
N GLU A 86 9.89 12.94 13.99
CA GLU A 86 8.85 12.25 14.77
C GLU A 86 7.78 11.64 13.86
N HIS A 87 7.33 12.37 12.84
CA HIS A 87 6.33 11.91 11.89
C HIS A 87 6.83 10.73 11.05
N LEU A 88 8.07 10.79 10.57
CA LEU A 88 8.70 9.70 9.82
C LEU A 88 8.93 8.48 10.71
N GLN A 89 9.31 8.67 11.98
CA GLN A 89 9.43 7.60 12.94
C GLN A 89 8.08 6.95 13.22
N SER A 90 7.03 7.72 13.49
CA SER A 90 5.67 7.20 13.70
C SER A 90 5.14 6.46 12.46
N MET A 91 5.41 6.98 11.27
CA MET A 91 5.07 6.29 10.02
C MET A 91 5.80 4.94 9.90
N SER A 92 7.10 4.89 10.23
CA SER A 92 7.88 3.66 10.25
C SER A 92 7.33 2.64 11.25
N GLU A 93 6.97 3.07 12.46
CA GLU A 93 6.34 2.23 13.48
C GLU A 93 5.00 1.67 13.01
N ASN A 94 4.13 2.53 12.43
CA ASN A 94 2.86 2.12 11.86
C ASN A 94 3.03 1.12 10.70
N MET A 95 4.04 1.32 9.84
CA MET A 95 4.38 0.36 8.79
C MET A 95 4.85 -0.97 9.36
N GLY A 96 5.62 -0.95 10.45
CA GLY A 96 6.03 -2.15 11.19
C GLY A 96 4.83 -2.91 11.77
N GLN A 97 3.88 -2.20 12.39
CA GLN A 97 2.65 -2.79 12.91
C GLN A 97 1.77 -3.37 11.79
N LEU A 98 1.65 -2.65 10.67
CA LEU A 98 0.90 -3.14 9.51
C LEU A 98 1.51 -4.44 8.98
N ALA A 99 2.84 -4.52 8.87
CA ALA A 99 3.52 -5.73 8.44
C ALA A 99 3.26 -6.92 9.40
N GLN A 100 3.27 -6.68 10.71
CA GLN A 100 2.92 -7.72 11.70
C GLN A 100 1.46 -8.18 11.60
N ASN A 101 0.53 -7.24 11.37
CA ASN A 101 -0.88 -7.54 11.17
C ASN A 101 -1.10 -8.39 9.90
N ILE A 102 -0.42 -8.04 8.81
CA ILE A 102 -0.45 -8.82 7.55
C ILE A 102 0.11 -10.23 7.78
N ASN A 103 1.19 -10.38 8.53
CA ASN A 103 1.75 -11.70 8.87
C ASN A 103 0.78 -12.54 9.71
N THR A 104 0.14 -11.93 10.71
CA THR A 104 -0.90 -12.58 11.53
C THR A 104 -2.08 -13.03 10.67
N MET A 105 -2.57 -12.16 9.80
CA MET A 105 -3.68 -12.47 8.88
C MET A 105 -3.31 -13.61 7.92
N THR A 106 -2.08 -13.63 7.40
CA THR A 106 -1.57 -14.72 6.56
C THR A 106 -1.57 -16.06 7.31
N GLY A 107 -1.16 -16.05 8.57
CA GLY A 107 -1.23 -17.23 9.45
C GLY A 107 -2.67 -17.70 9.67
N GLN A 108 -3.60 -16.79 9.94
CA GLN A 108 -5.02 -17.10 10.12
C GLN A 108 -5.66 -17.67 8.86
N ILE A 109 -5.35 -17.12 7.68
CA ILE A 109 -5.81 -17.66 6.39
C ILE A 109 -5.29 -19.08 6.18
N THR A 110 -4.02 -19.35 6.53
CA THR A 110 -3.45 -20.70 6.42
C THR A 110 -4.21 -21.70 7.30
N VAL A 111 -4.58 -21.31 8.52
CA VAL A 111 -5.41 -22.14 9.41
C VAL A 111 -6.81 -22.35 8.85
N LEU A 112 -7.42 -21.31 8.26
CA LEU A 112 -8.73 -21.41 7.63
C LEU A 112 -8.72 -22.42 6.47
N VAL A 113 -7.70 -22.37 5.61
CA VAL A 113 -7.52 -23.32 4.50
C VAL A 113 -7.45 -24.76 5.02
N LYS A 114 -6.68 -25.02 6.10
CA LYS A 114 -6.61 -26.34 6.72
C LYS A 114 -7.95 -26.81 7.29
N LYS A 115 -8.73 -25.89 7.87
CA LYS A 115 -10.08 -26.21 8.36
C LYS A 115 -11.02 -26.57 7.21
N ILE A 116 -10.97 -25.84 6.10
CA ILE A 116 -11.77 -26.11 4.91
C ILE A 116 -11.43 -27.51 4.34
N ASP A 117 -10.15 -27.83 4.18
CA ASP A 117 -9.70 -29.17 3.76
C ASP A 117 -10.21 -30.28 4.70
N SER A 118 -10.20 -30.03 6.02
CA SER A 118 -10.76 -30.99 6.98
C SER A 118 -12.27 -31.15 6.84
N MET A 119 -13.01 -30.07 6.60
CA MET A 119 -14.45 -30.15 6.37
C MET A 119 -14.76 -30.91 5.09
N GLU A 120 -14.00 -30.69 4.01
CA GLU A 120 -14.15 -31.42 2.75
C GLU A 120 -13.99 -32.93 2.97
N ARG A 121 -12.95 -33.35 3.71
CA ARG A 121 -12.76 -34.75 4.10
C ARG A 121 -13.92 -35.30 4.95
N HIS A 122 -14.44 -34.51 5.89
CA HIS A 122 -15.61 -34.92 6.67
C HIS A 122 -16.87 -35.10 5.82
N ILE A 123 -17.09 -34.21 4.85
CA ILE A 123 -18.22 -34.30 3.91
C ILE A 123 -18.08 -35.56 3.05
N ALA A 124 -16.89 -35.85 2.52
CA ALA A 124 -16.64 -37.06 1.73
C ALA A 124 -16.92 -38.34 2.54
N THR A 125 -16.50 -38.39 3.81
CA THR A 125 -16.82 -39.52 4.70
C THR A 125 -18.32 -39.64 4.96
N MET A 126 -19.01 -38.51 5.16
CA MET A 126 -20.45 -38.49 5.37
C MET A 126 -21.20 -39.00 4.13
N ASP A 127 -20.78 -38.60 2.94
CA ASP A 127 -21.33 -39.07 1.66
C ASP A 127 -21.19 -40.59 1.51
N GLY A 128 -20.00 -41.14 1.83
CA GLY A 128 -19.77 -42.58 1.86
C GLY A 128 -20.66 -43.33 2.87
N ASN A 129 -20.86 -42.76 4.06
CA ASN A 129 -21.75 -43.33 5.07
C ASN A 129 -23.22 -43.33 4.61
N ILE A 130 -23.67 -42.24 3.98
CA ILE A 130 -25.02 -42.15 3.40
C ILE A 130 -25.19 -43.19 2.28
N GLY A 131 -24.18 -43.36 1.42
CA GLY A 131 -24.17 -44.41 0.39
C GLY A 131 -24.32 -45.81 0.99
N THR A 132 -23.61 -46.09 2.09
CA THR A 132 -23.69 -47.37 2.81
C THR A 132 -25.08 -47.59 3.41
N LEU A 133 -25.64 -46.56 4.07
CA LEU A 133 -27.01 -46.61 4.62
C LEU A 133 -28.06 -46.87 3.53
N ALA A 134 -27.90 -46.30 2.33
CA ALA A 134 -28.79 -46.56 1.21
C ALA A 134 -28.76 -48.03 0.76
N VAL A 135 -27.57 -48.64 0.74
CA VAL A 135 -27.40 -50.07 0.45
C VAL A 135 -28.05 -50.93 1.52
N ASP A 136 -27.79 -50.65 2.80
CA ASP A 136 -28.37 -51.39 3.93
C ASP A 136 -29.90 -51.32 3.93
N MET A 137 -30.46 -50.13 3.66
CA MET A 137 -31.90 -49.94 3.57
C MET A 137 -32.53 -50.72 2.40
N SER A 138 -31.82 -50.83 1.27
CA SER A 138 -32.24 -51.68 0.15
C SER A 138 -32.24 -53.16 0.52
N ALA A 139 -31.19 -53.64 1.20
CA ALA A 139 -31.10 -55.01 1.69
C ALA A 139 -32.20 -55.33 2.71
N MET A 140 -32.47 -54.40 3.63
CA MET A 140 -33.57 -54.51 4.60
C MET A 140 -34.93 -54.59 3.89
N LYS A 141 -35.16 -53.76 2.86
CA LYS A 141 -36.40 -53.81 2.06
C LYS A 141 -36.59 -55.17 1.40
N GLN A 142 -35.52 -55.77 0.87
CA GLN A 142 -35.57 -57.11 0.29
C GLN A 142 -35.89 -58.18 1.34
N SER A 143 -35.22 -58.12 2.50
CA SER A 143 -35.48 -59.04 3.63
C SER A 143 -36.94 -58.96 4.11
N VAL A 144 -37.48 -57.75 4.27
CA VAL A 144 -38.90 -57.54 4.59
C VAL A 144 -39.82 -58.10 3.51
N GLY A 145 -39.45 -57.95 2.23
CA GLY A 145 -40.15 -58.59 1.11
C GLY A 145 -40.21 -60.11 1.25
N HIS A 146 -39.08 -60.77 1.54
CA HIS A 146 -39.02 -62.21 1.77
C HIS A 146 -39.86 -62.65 2.98
N MET A 147 -39.78 -61.91 4.09
CA MET A 147 -40.63 -62.19 5.27
C MET A 147 -42.11 -62.10 4.92
N THR A 148 -42.51 -61.12 4.12
CA THR A 148 -43.91 -60.95 3.69
C THR A 148 -44.40 -62.16 2.89
N VAL A 149 -43.57 -62.67 1.97
CA VAL A 149 -43.89 -63.90 1.21
C VAL A 149 -43.99 -65.11 2.12
N ASN A 150 -43.01 -65.32 3.01
CA ASN A 150 -43.03 -66.44 3.94
C ASN A 150 -44.28 -66.43 4.84
N ILE A 151 -44.70 -65.25 5.31
CA ILE A 151 -45.93 -65.10 6.09
C ILE A 151 -47.17 -65.45 5.26
N ALA A 152 -47.21 -65.08 3.98
CA ALA A 152 -48.31 -65.45 3.09
C ALA A 152 -48.38 -66.97 2.88
N ASP A 153 -47.24 -67.62 2.64
CA ASP A 153 -47.14 -69.08 2.49
C ASP A 153 -47.56 -69.80 3.78
N MET A 154 -47.11 -69.31 4.94
CA MET A 154 -47.55 -69.82 6.25
C MET A 154 -49.07 -69.67 6.43
N ASN A 155 -49.66 -68.53 6.03
CA ASN A 155 -51.10 -68.32 6.11
C ASN A 155 -51.86 -69.35 5.25
N GLN A 156 -51.37 -69.62 4.04
CA GLN A 156 -51.94 -70.64 3.16
C GLN A 156 -51.79 -72.05 3.73
N ALA A 157 -50.63 -72.39 4.30
CA ALA A 157 -50.42 -73.67 4.97
C ALA A 157 -51.38 -73.86 6.15
N ILE A 158 -51.58 -72.83 6.97
CA ILE A 158 -52.54 -72.85 8.10
C ILE A 158 -53.98 -73.03 7.61
N ARG A 159 -54.37 -72.37 6.51
CA ARG A 159 -55.70 -72.55 5.91
C ARG A 159 -55.90 -74.00 5.46
N THR A 160 -54.93 -74.58 4.77
CA THR A 160 -54.96 -75.99 4.35
C THR A 160 -55.06 -76.92 5.57
N MET A 161 -54.26 -76.68 6.61
CA MET A 161 -54.31 -77.46 7.85
C MET A 161 -55.68 -77.34 8.52
N THR A 162 -56.27 -76.15 8.55
CA THR A 162 -57.61 -75.90 9.12
C THR A 162 -58.68 -76.69 8.37
N VAL A 163 -58.61 -76.71 7.03
CA VAL A 163 -59.51 -77.50 6.18
C VAL A 163 -59.33 -79.00 6.44
N ASN A 164 -58.09 -79.50 6.48
CA ASN A 164 -57.78 -80.90 6.74
C ASN A 164 -58.27 -81.34 8.13
N THR A 165 -58.03 -80.55 9.16
CA THR A 165 -58.55 -80.81 10.52
C THR A 165 -60.09 -80.80 10.53
N GLY A 166 -60.73 -79.94 9.72
CA GLY A 166 -62.18 -79.94 9.55
C GLY A 166 -62.73 -81.19 8.84
N PHE A 167 -61.99 -81.78 7.90
CA PHE A 167 -62.30 -83.09 7.34
C PHE A 167 -62.11 -84.21 8.38
N MET A 168 -60.95 -84.26 9.04
CA MET A 168 -60.65 -85.24 10.09
C MET A 168 -61.70 -85.21 11.21
N SER A 169 -62.11 -84.01 11.66
CA SER A 169 -63.16 -83.86 12.67
C SER A 169 -64.49 -84.45 12.19
N ARG A 170 -64.88 -84.24 10.93
CA ARG A 170 -66.09 -84.85 10.36
C ARG A 170 -65.97 -86.36 10.22
N ASP A 171 -64.80 -86.88 9.83
CA ASP A 171 -64.55 -88.31 9.70
C ASP A 171 -64.60 -89.00 11.07
N ILE A 172 -63.99 -88.41 12.10
CA ILE A 172 -64.07 -88.89 13.49
C ILE A 172 -65.52 -88.90 13.97
N ASN A 173 -66.28 -87.83 13.72
CA ASN A 173 -67.71 -87.78 14.06
C ASN A 173 -68.53 -88.85 13.33
N GLN A 174 -68.22 -89.15 12.07
CA GLN A 174 -68.88 -90.22 11.31
C GLN A 174 -68.49 -91.60 11.80
N MET A 175 -67.25 -91.82 12.25
CA MET A 175 -66.80 -93.07 12.86
C MET A 175 -67.35 -93.29 14.29
N GLY A 176 -67.59 -92.20 15.05
CA GLY A 176 -68.19 -92.27 16.38
C GLY A 176 -69.65 -92.72 16.39
N ARG A 177 -70.44 -92.34 15.38
CA ARG A 177 -71.87 -92.71 15.28
C ARG A 177 -72.17 -94.22 15.25
N PRO A 178 -71.47 -95.05 14.46
CA PRO A 178 -71.64 -96.50 14.52
C PRO A 178 -71.08 -97.09 15.82
N MET A 179 -70.08 -96.47 16.46
CA MET A 179 -69.61 -96.90 17.79
C MET A 179 -70.68 -96.66 18.86
N ASP A 180 -71.43 -95.55 18.80
CA ASP A 180 -72.59 -95.31 19.67
C ASP A 180 -73.70 -96.35 19.43
N PHE A 181 -73.96 -96.70 18.16
CA PHE A 181 -74.90 -97.76 17.81
C PHE A 181 -74.41 -99.11 18.35
N MET A 182 -73.15 -99.51 18.10
CA MET A 182 -72.60 -100.78 18.59
C MET A 182 -72.56 -100.87 20.13
N ASN A 183 -72.29 -99.78 20.84
CA ASN A 183 -72.37 -99.72 22.30
C ASN A 183 -73.80 -99.97 22.84
N SER A 184 -74.83 -99.68 22.05
CA SER A 184 -76.23 -99.99 22.42
C SER A 184 -76.61 -101.47 22.24
N PHE A 185 -75.84 -102.25 21.46
CA PHE A 185 -76.06 -103.69 21.26
C PHE A 185 -75.19 -104.57 22.15
N THR A 186 -74.10 -104.05 22.71
CA THR A 186 -73.26 -104.76 23.68
C THR A 186 -72.87 -103.82 24.82
N PRO A 187 -73.74 -103.61 25.81
CA PRO A 187 -73.33 -103.01 27.07
C PRO A 187 -72.43 -104.01 27.80
N TRP A 188 -71.26 -103.57 28.22
CA TRP A 188 -70.46 -104.28 29.22
C TRP A 188 -70.95 -103.91 30.62
#